data_AF-A0A952KYT3-F1
#
_entry.id   AF-A0A952KYT3-F1
#
_cell.length_a   1.000
_cell.length_b   1.000
_cell.length_c   1.000
_cell.angle_alpha   90.00
_cell.angle_beta   90.00
_cell.angle_gamma   90.00
#
_symmetry.space_group_name_H-M   'P 1'
#
loop_
_entity.id
_entity.type
_entity.pdbx_description
1 polymer ?
#
loop_
_entity_poly.entity_id
_entity_poly.type
_entity_poly.pdbx_seq_one_letter_code
_entity_poly.pdbx_strand_id
1 'polypeptide(L)'
;GLVRFVPETVEPAAAHADGLWGGDNDDRVDRGVARVQAMLGYDAVVVPVRQGGRSPADRQALVPWGERATGLRPPEQPWPGQVPPPAPTRVFAEPWPTAVVGDAGQPVAVTERGAVTSEPARILIRHGGSTGSRVSTGSRVSTGSTTGGWQPVEAWAGPWPVDEQWWEAGDDRARRPVARFQVVGADGSAWLVRCEGDQWWVEAAYE
;
A
#
# COMPACT_ATOMS: atom_id res chain seq x y z
N GLY A 1 -32.95 39.91 1.07
CA GLY A 1 -32.72 39.54 -0.33
C GLY A 1 -31.48 38.67 -0.38
N LEU A 2 -31.53 37.52 -1.06
CA LEU A 2 -30.40 36.61 -1.17
C LEU A 2 -29.42 37.14 -2.22
N VAL A 3 -28.14 37.26 -1.85
CA VAL A 3 -27.07 37.69 -2.76
C VAL A 3 -26.54 36.45 -3.47
N ARG A 4 -26.53 36.50 -4.80
CA ARG A 4 -25.97 35.47 -5.67
C ARG A 4 -24.68 35.99 -6.28
N PHE A 5 -23.57 35.30 -6.01
CA PHE A 5 -22.32 35.56 -6.69
C PHE A 5 -22.27 34.74 -7.98
N VAL A 6 -21.89 35.41 -9.07
CA VAL A 6 -21.65 34.78 -10.38
C VAL A 6 -20.25 35.20 -10.80
N PRO A 7 -19.34 34.26 -11.11
CA PRO A 7 -17.99 34.59 -11.51
C PRO A 7 -18.00 35.26 -12.89
N GLU A 8 -17.28 36.36 -13.02
CA GLU A 8 -17.14 37.12 -14.26
C GLU A 8 -16.10 36.49 -15.21
N THR A 9 -15.18 35.68 -14.68
CA THR A 9 -14.17 34.99 -15.49
C THR A 9 -13.79 33.67 -14.82
N VAL A 10 -13.66 32.60 -15.62
CA VAL A 10 -13.27 31.27 -15.15
C VAL A 10 -12.08 30.81 -16.00
N GLU A 11 -10.96 30.54 -15.35
CA GLU A 11 -9.74 30.03 -15.98
C GLU A 11 -9.57 28.53 -15.66
N PRO A 12 -9.11 27.69 -16.61
CA PRO A 12 -8.85 26.27 -16.36
C PRO A 12 -7.69 26.08 -15.36
N ALA A 13 -7.92 25.33 -14.28
CA ALA A 13 -6.92 25.09 -13.23
C ALA A 13 -5.67 24.30 -13.67
N ALA A 14 -5.60 23.85 -14.92
CA ALA A 14 -4.58 22.91 -15.42
C ALA A 14 -3.82 23.40 -16.66
N ALA A 15 -3.81 24.71 -16.94
CA ALA A 15 -2.91 25.27 -17.94
C ALA A 15 -2.00 26.30 -17.26
N HIS A 16 -0.73 25.92 -17.05
CA HIS A 16 0.49 26.64 -17.44
C HIS A 16 1.69 26.05 -16.68
N ALA A 17 2.79 25.85 -17.42
CA ALA A 17 3.99 25.12 -17.00
C ALA A 17 5.01 25.98 -16.23
N ASP A 18 5.56 25.34 -15.20
CA ASP A 18 6.90 25.39 -14.59
C ASP A 18 7.56 26.72 -14.21
N GLY A 19 7.56 27.01 -12.90
CA GLY A 19 8.69 27.67 -12.25
C GLY A 19 9.80 26.63 -12.02
N LEU A 20 10.94 26.79 -12.71
CA LEU A 20 11.97 25.76 -12.78
C LEU A 20 12.67 25.49 -11.43
N TRP A 21 12.64 26.41 -10.44
CA TRP A 21 12.97 26.14 -9.02
C TRP A 21 12.36 27.19 -8.08
N GLY A 22 11.69 26.71 -7.03
CA GLY A 22 11.49 27.31 -5.69
C GLY A 22 11.20 28.81 -5.57
N GLY A 23 9.94 29.16 -5.30
CA GLY A 23 9.53 30.52 -4.98
C GLY A 23 8.02 30.67 -5.07
N ASP A 24 7.51 30.94 -6.27
CA ASP A 24 6.07 31.16 -6.48
C ASP A 24 5.22 29.88 -6.40
N ASN A 25 5.84 28.70 -6.59
CA ASN A 25 5.14 27.42 -6.51
C ASN A 25 4.89 27.00 -5.06
N ASP A 26 5.83 27.26 -4.15
CA ASP A 26 5.73 26.84 -2.75
C ASP A 26 4.61 27.62 -2.04
N ASP A 27 4.52 28.94 -2.24
CA ASP A 27 3.43 29.76 -1.71
C ASP A 27 2.04 29.38 -2.29
N ARG A 28 2.00 28.81 -3.50
CA ARG A 28 0.77 28.30 -4.11
C ARG A 28 0.40 26.92 -3.56
N VAL A 29 1.38 26.05 -3.36
CA VAL A 29 1.20 24.73 -2.73
C VAL A 29 0.70 24.92 -1.30
N ASP A 30 1.34 25.79 -0.51
CA ASP A 30 0.96 26.05 0.87
C ASP A 30 -0.46 26.61 0.97
N ARG A 31 -0.83 27.59 0.13
CA ARG A 31 -2.21 28.09 0.08
C ARG A 31 -3.21 27.04 -0.39
N GLY A 32 -2.81 26.20 -1.35
CA GLY A 32 -3.62 25.09 -1.84
C GLY A 32 -3.91 24.08 -0.73
N VAL A 33 -2.86 23.65 -0.01
CA VAL A 33 -2.96 22.71 1.10
C VAL A 33 -3.78 23.29 2.24
N ALA A 34 -3.52 24.53 2.65
CA ALA A 34 -4.29 25.21 3.69
C ALA A 34 -5.79 25.27 3.35
N ARG A 35 -6.14 25.50 2.08
CA ARG A 35 -7.54 25.48 1.62
C ARG A 35 -8.14 24.08 1.71
N VAL A 36 -7.41 23.03 1.34
CA VAL A 36 -7.89 21.64 1.46
C VAL A 36 -8.08 21.26 2.93
N GLN A 37 -7.15 21.62 3.82
CA GLN A 37 -7.30 21.42 5.27
C GLN A 37 -8.50 22.19 5.84
N ALA A 38 -8.77 23.42 5.38
CA ALA A 38 -9.96 24.15 5.80
C ALA A 38 -11.28 23.49 5.34
N MET A 39 -11.26 22.75 4.23
CA MET A 39 -12.44 22.04 3.72
C MET A 39 -12.63 20.64 4.33
N LEU A 40 -11.55 19.89 4.55
CA LEU A 40 -11.58 18.47 4.93
C LEU A 40 -11.15 18.22 6.39
N GLY A 41 -10.63 19.23 7.07
CA GLY A 41 -10.02 19.11 8.38
C GLY A 41 -8.49 19.01 8.32
N TYR A 42 -7.85 19.39 9.43
CA TYR A 42 -6.40 19.46 9.55
C TYR A 42 -5.70 18.13 9.30
N ASP A 43 -6.23 17.06 9.89
CA ASP A 43 -5.67 15.71 9.83
C ASP A 43 -5.91 14.99 8.49
N ALA A 44 -6.67 15.62 7.58
CA ALA A 44 -7.00 15.03 6.28
C ALA A 44 -5.90 15.19 5.23
N VAL A 45 -4.99 16.16 5.42
CA VAL A 45 -3.84 16.37 4.52
C VAL A 45 -2.57 16.01 5.27
N VAL A 46 -1.95 14.91 4.85
CA VAL A 46 -0.83 14.29 5.54
C VAL A 46 0.33 14.02 4.58
N VAL A 47 1.54 14.04 5.12
CA VAL A 47 2.76 13.63 4.45
C VAL A 47 3.28 12.32 5.03
N PRO A 48 3.75 11.38 4.19
CA PRO A 48 4.38 10.18 4.67
C PRO A 48 5.80 10.49 5.18
N VAL A 49 6.14 9.99 6.36
CA VAL A 49 7.49 10.00 6.92
C VAL A 49 7.94 8.59 7.29
N ARG A 50 9.25 8.34 7.25
CA ARG A 50 9.82 7.04 7.57
C ARG A 50 9.96 6.85 9.08
N GLN A 51 9.61 5.66 9.56
CA GLN A 51 9.86 5.20 10.93
C GLN A 51 10.32 3.74 10.96
N GLY A 52 10.65 3.24 12.14
CA GLY A 52 10.91 1.83 12.40
C GLY A 52 9.63 0.98 12.35
N GLY A 53 9.80 -0.29 11.97
CA GLY A 53 8.68 -1.20 11.80
C GLY A 53 9.06 -2.51 11.12
N ARG A 54 8.20 -3.51 11.25
CA ARG A 54 8.45 -4.87 10.74
C ARG A 54 8.02 -4.96 9.28
N SER A 55 6.82 -4.50 8.96
CA SER A 55 6.29 -4.41 7.61
C SER A 55 6.65 -3.08 6.91
N PRO A 56 6.62 -3.01 5.57
CA PRO A 56 6.74 -1.74 4.86
C PRO A 56 5.65 -0.72 5.20
N ALA A 57 4.45 -1.16 5.59
CA ALA A 57 3.38 -0.28 6.07
C ALA A 57 3.73 0.30 7.46
N ASP A 58 4.23 -0.53 8.37
CA ASP A 58 4.65 -0.08 9.71
C ASP A 58 5.79 0.94 9.65
N ARG A 59 6.64 0.87 8.63
CA ARG A 59 7.76 1.79 8.44
C ARG A 59 7.35 3.16 7.90
N GLN A 60 6.05 3.41 7.75
CA GLN A 60 5.48 4.69 7.36
C GLN A 60 4.65 5.26 8.50
N ALA A 61 4.72 6.58 8.69
CA ALA A 61 3.78 7.34 9.50
C ALA A 61 3.19 8.46 8.63
N LEU A 62 1.92 8.79 8.86
CA LEU A 62 1.28 9.93 8.24
C LEU A 62 1.28 11.08 9.24
N VAL A 63 1.89 12.20 8.85
CA VAL A 63 2.00 13.41 9.69
C VAL A 63 1.21 14.52 9.01
N PRO A 64 0.34 15.25 9.71
CA PRO A 64 -0.37 16.39 9.13
C PRO A 64 0.59 17.37 8.45
N TRP A 65 0.21 17.91 7.31
CA TRP A 65 1.04 18.88 6.59
C TRP A 65 1.35 20.09 7.48
N GLY A 66 2.62 20.48 7.53
CA GLY A 66 3.11 21.58 8.37
C GLY A 66 3.51 21.18 9.79
N GLU A 67 3.18 19.96 10.24
CA GLU A 67 3.59 19.46 11.55
C GLU A 67 4.97 18.84 11.56
N ARG A 68 5.58 18.85 12.74
CA ARG A 68 6.79 18.07 13.00
C ARG A 68 6.41 16.63 13.36
N ALA A 69 7.07 15.66 12.73
CA ALA A 69 6.93 14.27 13.13
C ALA A 69 7.49 14.05 14.55
N THR A 70 6.62 13.64 15.48
CA THR A 70 6.98 13.32 16.87
C THR A 70 6.57 11.90 17.23
N GLY A 71 7.28 11.25 18.15
CA GLY A 71 6.93 9.90 18.62
C GLY A 71 7.17 8.79 17.59
N LEU A 72 7.96 9.03 16.55
CA LEU A 72 8.31 8.01 15.57
C LEU A 72 9.12 6.88 16.22
N ARG A 73 8.86 5.65 15.78
CA ARG A 73 9.68 4.50 16.16
C ARG A 73 11.08 4.62 15.55
N PRO A 74 12.17 4.42 16.31
CA PRO A 74 13.52 4.52 15.75
C PRO A 74 13.82 3.42 14.74
N PRO A 75 14.20 3.75 13.49
CA PRO A 75 14.39 2.76 12.45
C PRO A 75 15.62 1.86 12.62
N GLU A 76 16.59 2.27 13.44
CA GLU A 76 17.84 1.53 13.72
C GLU A 76 17.67 0.44 14.78
N GLN A 77 16.53 0.39 15.47
CA GLN A 77 16.26 -0.69 16.42
C GLN A 77 16.13 -2.03 15.71
N PRO A 78 16.46 -3.15 16.37
CA PRO A 78 16.15 -4.46 15.83
C PRO A 78 14.63 -4.60 15.76
N TRP A 79 14.11 -4.84 14.56
CA TRP A 79 12.71 -5.15 14.32
C TRP A 79 12.61 -6.65 13.99
N PRO A 80 12.45 -7.58 14.96
CA PRO A 80 12.29 -9.00 14.64
C PRO A 80 11.15 -9.22 13.65
N GLY A 81 11.38 -10.03 12.62
CA GLY A 81 10.44 -10.22 11.51
C GLY A 81 10.45 -9.10 10.46
N GLN A 82 11.46 -8.22 10.49
CA GLN A 82 11.67 -7.19 9.47
C GLN A 82 11.82 -7.83 8.08
N VAL A 83 10.99 -7.42 7.13
CA VAL A 83 11.19 -7.77 5.71
C VAL A 83 12.54 -7.22 5.25
N PRO A 84 13.44 -8.07 4.71
CA PRO A 84 14.77 -7.65 4.27
C PRO A 84 14.70 -6.72 3.06
N PRO A 85 15.78 -5.98 2.76
CA PRO A 85 15.88 -5.21 1.52
C PRO A 85 15.76 -6.14 0.28
N PRO A 86 15.35 -5.60 -0.88
CA PRO A 86 14.98 -4.20 -1.12
C PRO A 86 13.65 -3.80 -0.46
N ALA A 87 13.42 -2.50 -0.28
CA ALA A 87 12.10 -2.00 0.09
C ALA A 87 11.19 -1.97 -1.15
N PRO A 88 9.89 -2.28 -1.04
CA PRO A 88 8.98 -2.17 -2.16
C PRO A 88 8.77 -0.70 -2.57
N THR A 89 8.57 -0.47 -3.86
CA THR A 89 8.33 0.86 -4.45
C THR A 89 6.94 1.39 -4.08
N ARG A 90 5.95 0.51 -3.90
CA ARG A 90 4.57 0.89 -3.56
C ARG A 90 4.00 -0.02 -2.49
N VAL A 91 3.53 0.56 -1.39
CA VAL A 91 2.77 -0.15 -0.35
C VAL A 91 1.29 0.16 -0.53
N PHE A 92 0.45 -0.87 -0.49
CA PHE A 92 -1.00 -0.69 -0.65
C PHE A 92 -1.63 -0.27 0.68
N ALA A 93 -2.49 0.74 0.64
CA ALA A 93 -3.23 1.20 1.81
C ALA A 93 -4.15 0.10 2.36
N GLU A 94 -4.79 -0.65 1.46
CA GLU A 94 -5.55 -1.86 1.77
C GLU A 94 -4.89 -3.05 1.03
N PRO A 95 -4.36 -4.05 1.76
CA PRO A 95 -3.81 -5.25 1.14
C PRO A 95 -4.84 -5.98 0.27
N TRP A 96 -4.42 -6.44 -0.90
CA TRP A 96 -5.32 -7.12 -1.83
C TRP A 96 -5.41 -8.61 -1.54
N PRO A 97 -6.61 -9.19 -1.34
CA PRO A 97 -6.74 -10.64 -1.21
C PRO A 97 -6.21 -11.36 -2.45
N THR A 98 -5.38 -12.38 -2.22
CA THR A 98 -4.78 -13.22 -3.26
C THR A 98 -4.85 -14.70 -2.87
N ALA A 99 -4.30 -15.57 -3.71
CA ALA A 99 -4.11 -16.98 -3.47
C ALA A 99 -2.76 -17.38 -4.08
N VAL A 100 -2.06 -18.30 -3.41
CA VAL A 100 -0.82 -18.90 -3.90
C VAL A 100 -1.03 -20.41 -3.99
N VAL A 101 -0.68 -20.99 -5.13
CA VAL A 101 -0.81 -22.43 -5.38
C VAL A 101 0.51 -23.02 -5.87
N GLY A 102 0.72 -24.30 -5.58
CA GLY A 102 1.85 -25.06 -6.10
C GLY A 102 1.59 -25.61 -7.51
N ASP A 103 2.53 -26.42 -7.97
CA ASP A 103 2.60 -26.99 -9.31
C ASP A 103 1.34 -27.79 -9.71
N ALA A 104 0.84 -28.66 -8.84
CA ALA A 104 -0.38 -29.42 -9.04
C ALA A 104 -1.67 -28.62 -8.71
N GLY A 105 -1.55 -27.32 -8.43
CA GLY A 105 -2.68 -26.43 -8.14
C GLY A 105 -3.21 -26.51 -6.72
N GLN A 106 -2.53 -27.24 -5.82
CA GLN A 106 -2.82 -27.26 -4.39
C GLN A 106 -2.55 -25.88 -3.75
N PRO A 107 -3.37 -25.44 -2.79
CA PRO A 107 -3.07 -24.25 -2.00
C PRO A 107 -1.73 -24.37 -1.27
N VAL A 108 -0.92 -23.31 -1.32
CA VAL A 108 0.28 -23.18 -0.50
C VAL A 108 -0.12 -22.56 0.84
N ALA A 109 0.43 -23.10 1.93
CA ALA A 109 0.24 -22.59 3.28
C ALA A 109 1.58 -22.58 4.03
N VAL A 110 1.62 -21.87 5.16
CA VAL A 110 2.75 -21.89 6.09
C VAL A 110 2.32 -22.61 7.36
N THR A 111 3.04 -23.69 7.69
CA THR A 111 2.81 -24.47 8.90
C THR A 111 3.14 -23.65 10.15
N GLU A 112 2.67 -24.09 11.32
CA GLU A 112 3.01 -23.46 12.62
C GLU A 112 4.53 -23.40 12.89
N ARG A 113 5.31 -24.27 12.25
CA ARG A 113 6.78 -24.28 12.36
C ARG A 113 7.48 -23.39 11.33
N GLY A 114 6.73 -22.60 10.57
CA GLY A 114 7.26 -21.72 9.53
C GLY A 114 7.68 -22.43 8.23
N ALA A 115 7.38 -23.73 8.07
CA ALA A 115 7.66 -24.44 6.82
C ALA A 115 6.54 -24.22 5.78
N VAL A 116 6.92 -24.05 4.52
CA VAL A 116 5.99 -23.92 3.38
C VAL A 116 5.51 -25.31 2.94
N THR A 117 4.21 -25.51 2.73
CA THR A 117 3.65 -26.82 2.39
C THR A 117 4.02 -27.33 0.99
N SER A 118 4.25 -26.43 0.04
CA SER A 118 4.77 -26.73 -1.30
C SER A 118 5.34 -25.47 -1.95
N GLU A 119 6.16 -25.60 -2.99
CA GLU A 119 6.75 -24.43 -3.67
C GLU A 119 5.66 -23.55 -4.32
N PRO A 120 5.66 -22.22 -4.06
CA PRO A 120 4.84 -21.25 -4.79
C PRO A 120 5.08 -21.34 -6.30
N ALA A 121 4.11 -21.85 -7.05
CA ALA A 121 4.21 -21.98 -8.51
C ALA A 121 3.38 -20.94 -9.25
N ARG A 122 2.24 -20.51 -8.69
CA ARG A 122 1.37 -19.47 -9.25
C ARG A 122 0.76 -18.61 -8.16
N ILE A 123 0.60 -17.31 -8.44
CA ILE A 123 -0.06 -16.33 -7.58
C ILE A 123 -1.24 -15.68 -8.32
N LEU A 124 -2.35 -15.46 -7.63
CA LEU A 124 -3.52 -14.79 -8.20
C LEU A 124 -3.41 -13.28 -8.03
N ILE A 125 -3.05 -12.55 -9.08
CA ILE A 125 -2.97 -11.09 -9.02
C ILE A 125 -4.30 -10.51 -9.46
N ARG A 126 -4.96 -9.78 -8.57
CA ARG A 126 -6.15 -8.99 -8.89
C ARG A 126 -5.70 -7.58 -9.24
N HIS A 127 -5.89 -7.17 -10.49
CA HIS A 127 -5.73 -5.76 -10.83
C HIS A 127 -6.90 -4.99 -10.22
N GLY A 128 -6.62 -4.18 -9.20
CA GLY A 128 -7.59 -3.23 -8.68
C GLY A 128 -7.89 -2.20 -9.76
N GLY A 129 -9.12 -2.21 -10.28
CA GLY A 129 -9.62 -1.10 -11.08
C GLY A 129 -9.42 0.19 -10.27
N SER A 130 -8.76 1.18 -10.86
CA SER A 130 -8.50 2.46 -10.22
C SER A 130 -9.79 3.05 -9.64
N THR A 131 -9.89 3.15 -8.32
CA THR A 131 -10.84 4.03 -7.63
C THR A 131 -10.38 5.48 -7.80
N GLY A 132 -10.38 5.91 -9.06
CA GLY A 132 -10.14 7.25 -9.53
C GLY A 132 -11.04 7.42 -10.75
N SER A 133 -12.34 7.36 -10.54
CA SER A 133 -13.33 7.60 -11.59
C SER A 133 -13.13 9.02 -12.12
N ARG A 134 -12.39 9.13 -13.22
CA ARG A 134 -12.52 10.28 -14.11
C ARG A 134 -13.94 10.20 -14.63
N VAL A 135 -14.80 11.12 -14.17
CA VAL A 135 -16.11 11.35 -14.80
C VAL A 135 -15.85 11.70 -16.26
N SER A 136 -15.90 10.67 -17.09
CA SER A 136 -15.79 10.75 -18.54
C SER A 136 -17.22 10.89 -19.01
N THR A 137 -17.69 12.13 -19.11
CA THR A 137 -19.03 12.42 -19.63
C THR A 137 -19.04 12.01 -21.10
N GLY A 138 -19.54 10.80 -21.38
CA GLY A 138 -19.74 10.29 -22.74
C GLY A 138 -18.83 9.14 -23.15
N SER A 139 -18.78 8.05 -22.38
CA SER A 139 -18.49 6.73 -22.96
C SER A 139 -19.13 5.65 -22.08
N ARG A 140 -19.64 4.60 -22.73
CA ARG A 140 -20.45 3.53 -22.14
C ARG A 140 -19.86 3.07 -20.81
N VAL A 141 -20.72 2.89 -19.80
CA VAL A 141 -20.36 2.28 -18.51
C VAL A 141 -19.74 0.91 -18.79
N SER A 142 -18.41 0.86 -18.87
CA SER A 142 -17.65 -0.35 -18.70
C SER A 142 -17.71 -0.65 -17.23
N THR A 143 -18.56 -1.60 -16.83
CA THR A 143 -18.45 -2.25 -15.53
C THR A 143 -17.01 -2.75 -15.42
N GLY A 144 -16.22 -2.12 -14.55
CA GLY A 144 -14.80 -2.42 -14.37
C GLY A 144 -14.65 -3.92 -14.12
N SER A 145 -14.08 -4.62 -15.10
CA SER A 145 -13.71 -6.02 -14.94
C SER A 145 -12.54 -6.04 -13.97
N THR A 146 -12.75 -6.56 -12.76
CA THR A 146 -11.65 -7.00 -11.89
C THR A 146 -11.06 -8.26 -12.53
N THR A 147 -10.37 -8.12 -13.66
CA THR A 147 -9.71 -9.25 -14.30
C THR A 147 -8.48 -9.56 -13.47
N GLY A 148 -8.63 -10.44 -12.48
CA GLY A 148 -7.50 -11.06 -11.84
C GLY A 148 -6.98 -12.21 -12.71
N GLY A 149 -5.66 -12.35 -12.80
CA GLY A 149 -5.00 -13.40 -13.55
C GLY A 149 -4.12 -14.25 -12.65
N TRP A 150 -4.05 -15.56 -12.92
CA TRP A 150 -3.00 -16.40 -12.34
C TRP A 150 -1.68 -16.08 -13.03
N GLN A 151 -0.70 -15.69 -12.23
CA GLN A 151 0.64 -15.37 -12.69
C GLN A 151 1.61 -16.47 -12.25
N PRO A 152 2.38 -17.08 -13.18
CA PRO A 152 3.45 -18.00 -12.81
C PRO A 152 4.49 -17.32 -11.94
N VAL A 153 4.93 -18.00 -10.89
CA VAL A 153 6.02 -17.54 -10.02
C VAL A 153 7.34 -18.02 -10.62
N GLU A 154 8.23 -17.07 -10.91
CA GLU A 154 9.57 -17.34 -11.41
C GLU A 154 10.57 -17.51 -10.26
N ALA A 155 10.45 -16.69 -9.22
CA ALA A 155 11.30 -16.76 -8.04
C ALA A 155 10.54 -16.29 -6.79
N TRP A 156 10.98 -16.75 -5.62
CA TRP A 156 10.46 -16.27 -4.35
C TRP A 156 11.51 -16.36 -3.23
N ALA A 157 11.33 -15.56 -2.19
CA ALA A 157 12.13 -15.60 -0.97
C ALA A 157 11.24 -15.49 0.27
N GLY A 158 11.67 -16.10 1.37
CA GLY A 158 10.89 -16.27 2.60
C GLY A 158 10.76 -17.75 2.98
N PRO A 159 9.84 -18.12 3.89
CA PRO A 159 9.00 -17.22 4.68
C PRO A 159 9.80 -16.44 5.73
N TRP A 160 9.53 -15.15 5.88
CA TRP A 160 9.97 -14.40 7.06
C TRP A 160 8.82 -14.36 8.08
N PRO A 161 8.90 -15.16 9.16
CA PRO A 161 7.87 -15.15 10.18
C PRO A 161 7.89 -13.83 10.95
N VAL A 162 6.69 -13.34 11.27
CA VAL A 162 6.48 -12.25 12.20
C VAL A 162 5.68 -12.81 13.37
N ASP A 163 6.40 -13.15 14.43
CA ASP A 163 5.77 -13.56 15.67
C ASP A 163 5.27 -12.30 16.39
N GLU A 164 3.96 -12.07 16.30
CA GLU A 164 3.32 -11.11 17.17
C GLU A 164 3.20 -11.74 18.57
N GLN A 165 3.82 -11.08 19.56
CA GLN A 165 3.36 -11.16 20.94
C GLN A 165 3.35 -12.57 21.58
N TRP A 166 4.41 -13.36 21.39
CA TRP A 166 4.55 -14.67 22.07
C TRP A 166 4.45 -14.58 23.61
N TRP A 167 4.57 -13.37 24.18
CA TRP A 167 4.49 -13.06 25.61
C TRP A 167 3.14 -12.50 26.10
N GLU A 168 2.19 -12.14 25.23
CA GLU A 168 0.88 -11.61 25.65
C GLU A 168 -0.09 -12.77 25.90
N ALA A 169 -0.25 -13.14 27.18
CA ALA A 169 -1.21 -14.15 27.60
C ALA A 169 -2.64 -13.57 27.51
N GLY A 170 -3.41 -13.90 26.47
CA GLY A 170 -4.80 -13.46 26.42
C GLY A 170 -5.72 -13.99 25.34
N ASP A 171 -5.25 -14.20 24.10
CA ASP A 171 -6.18 -14.49 23.00
C ASP A 171 -5.61 -15.48 21.97
N ASP A 172 -6.22 -16.67 21.88
CA ASP A 172 -5.86 -17.69 20.87
C ASP A 172 -6.08 -17.19 19.43
N ARG A 173 -6.95 -16.18 19.23
CA ARG A 173 -7.12 -15.53 17.92
C ARG A 173 -5.96 -14.62 17.51
N ALA A 174 -5.16 -14.15 18.47
CA ALA A 174 -3.96 -13.32 18.22
C ALA A 174 -2.72 -14.15 17.82
N ARG A 175 -2.84 -15.49 17.77
CA ARG A 175 -1.74 -16.43 17.52
C ARG A 175 -1.64 -16.93 16.09
N ARG A 176 -2.16 -16.20 15.09
CA ARG A 176 -2.04 -16.67 13.70
C ARG A 176 -0.62 -16.38 13.22
N PRO A 177 0.20 -17.41 12.91
CA PRO A 177 1.55 -17.17 12.41
C PRO A 177 1.45 -16.37 11.11
N VAL A 178 2.07 -15.20 11.10
CA VAL A 178 2.16 -14.34 9.92
C VAL A 178 3.51 -14.59 9.27
N ALA A 179 3.50 -14.89 7.97
CA ALA A 179 4.72 -15.04 7.19
C ALA A 179 4.67 -14.12 5.97
N ARG A 180 5.82 -13.55 5.61
CA ARG A 180 5.96 -12.73 4.40
C ARG A 180 6.87 -13.37 3.38
N PHE A 181 6.56 -13.09 2.12
CA PHE A 181 7.26 -13.59 0.95
C PHE A 181 7.51 -12.45 -0.03
N GLN A 182 8.70 -12.42 -0.61
CA GLN A 182 8.94 -11.71 -1.86
C GLN A 182 8.66 -12.70 -2.99
N VAL A 183 7.82 -12.32 -3.94
CA VAL A 183 7.41 -13.18 -5.06
C VAL A 183 7.64 -12.41 -6.36
N VAL A 184 8.34 -13.03 -7.30
CA VAL A 184 8.59 -12.53 -8.65
C VAL A 184 7.75 -13.34 -9.62
N GLY A 185 6.90 -12.67 -10.38
CA GLY A 185 6.12 -13.25 -11.46
C GLY A 185 6.93 -13.35 -12.75
N ALA A 186 6.58 -14.32 -13.60
CA ALA A 186 7.23 -14.53 -14.90
C ALA A 186 7.01 -13.39 -15.93
N ASP A 187 6.24 -12.37 -15.58
CA ASP A 187 5.98 -11.13 -16.34
C ASP A 187 6.94 -10.01 -15.93
N GLY A 188 7.85 -10.27 -14.99
CA GLY A 188 8.77 -9.29 -14.42
C GLY A 188 8.18 -8.49 -13.26
N SER A 189 6.89 -8.64 -12.96
CA SER A 189 6.26 -8.00 -11.81
C SER A 189 6.72 -8.68 -10.51
N ALA A 190 6.83 -7.92 -9.42
CA ALA A 190 7.22 -8.48 -8.13
C ALA A 190 6.40 -7.89 -6.96
N TRP A 191 6.09 -8.74 -5.98
CA TRP A 191 5.16 -8.43 -4.90
C TRP A 191 5.70 -8.84 -3.53
N LEU A 192 5.31 -8.08 -2.51
CA LEU A 192 5.38 -8.52 -1.12
C LEU A 192 4.02 -9.12 -0.74
N VAL A 193 4.04 -10.39 -0.35
CA VAL A 193 2.85 -11.16 -0.05
C VAL A 193 2.88 -11.61 1.40
N ARG A 194 1.76 -11.45 2.11
CA ARG A 194 1.56 -11.93 3.47
C ARG A 194 0.68 -13.18 3.45
N CYS A 195 1.10 -14.19 4.21
CA CYS A 195 0.32 -15.37 4.57
C CYS A 195 -0.05 -15.29 6.06
N GLU A 196 -1.32 -15.49 6.40
CA GLU A 196 -1.82 -15.60 7.78
C GLU A 196 -2.77 -16.79 7.86
N GLY A 197 -2.31 -17.89 8.46
CA GLY A 197 -2.98 -19.18 8.34
C GLY A 197 -3.06 -19.63 6.87
N ASP A 198 -4.27 -19.84 6.35
CA ASP A 198 -4.51 -20.26 4.96
C ASP A 198 -4.86 -19.10 4.02
N GLN A 199 -4.81 -17.85 4.52
CA GLN A 199 -5.19 -16.68 3.77
C GLN A 199 -3.97 -15.91 3.27
N TRP A 200 -4.08 -15.34 2.08
CA TRP A 200 -3.00 -14.61 1.41
C TRP A 200 -3.43 -13.20 1.00
N TRP A 201 -2.52 -12.24 1.16
CA TRP A 201 -2.71 -10.86 0.73
C TRP A 201 -1.46 -10.30 0.08
N VAL A 202 -1.63 -9.48 -0.96
CA VAL A 202 -0.57 -8.64 -1.50
C VAL A 202 -0.54 -7.34 -0.72
N GLU A 203 0.58 -7.05 -0.04
CA GLU A 203 0.77 -5.84 0.76
C GLU A 203 1.48 -4.72 -0.02
N ALA A 204 2.35 -5.07 -0.97
CA ALA A 204 3.18 -4.11 -1.69
C ALA A 204 3.68 -4.67 -3.05
N ALA A 205 4.20 -3.78 -3.90
CA ALA A 205 4.82 -4.09 -5.19
C ALA A 205 6.22 -3.49 -5.33
N TYR A 206 7.09 -4.15 -6.10
CA TYR A 206 8.51 -3.82 -6.31
C TYR A 206 8.83 -3.26 -7.71
N GLU A 207 7.81 -2.80 -8.46
CA GLU A 207 7.98 -2.21 -9.81
C GLU A 207 9.13 -1.20 -9.92
#